data_AF-A0A072TIC9-F1
#
_entry.id   AF-A0A072TIC9-F1
#
_cell.length_a   1.000
_cell.length_b   1.000
_cell.length_c   1.000
_cell.angle_alpha   90.00
_cell.angle_beta   90.00
_cell.angle_gamma   90.00
#
_symmetry.space_group_name_H-M   'P 1'
#
loop_
_entity.id
_entity.type
_entity.pdbx_description
1 polymer ?
#
loop_
_entity_poly.entity_id
_entity_poly.type
_entity_poly.pdbx_seq_one_letter_code
_entity_poly.pdbx_strand_id
1 'polypeptide(L)'
;MYDSTFHNVPYSKLHVLVYGWGRGEHGRLGFGDSDKSSKMLPQRVQLLAGEDIVQHRYHGYETIVTLIVEMVSPSQIFSFGRGDHGRLGYGRKVTTGQPMENLGDADGEAEGNWIAKLVDCGGRHTLAIVEWKDDESKDESIHD
;
A
#
# COMPACT_ATOMS: atom_id res chain seq x y z
N MET A 1 31.21 26.29 20.38
CA MET A 1 30.26 26.95 21.31
C MET A 1 29.28 27.72 20.43
N TYR A 2 28.08 27.15 20.21
CA TYR A 2 26.89 27.64 19.48
C TYR A 2 27.08 28.04 18.00
N ASP A 3 26.18 27.72 17.05
CA ASP A 3 24.78 27.31 17.16
C ASP A 3 24.38 26.43 15.95
N SER A 4 23.77 25.29 16.26
CA SER A 4 23.07 24.40 15.35
C SER A 4 21.59 24.79 15.28
N THR A 5 21.20 25.55 14.27
CA THR A 5 19.78 25.76 13.97
C THR A 5 19.53 25.66 12.47
N PHE A 6 19.83 24.49 11.90
CA PHE A 6 18.97 23.98 10.83
C PHE A 6 17.60 23.75 11.46
N HIS A 7 16.74 24.75 11.30
CA HIS A 7 15.35 24.69 11.70
C HIS A 7 14.73 23.49 10.99
N ASN A 8 14.40 22.46 11.78
CA ASN A 8 13.48 21.40 11.39
C ASN A 8 12.17 22.08 10.98
N VAL A 9 12.00 22.31 9.68
CA VAL A 9 10.67 22.55 9.13
C VAL A 9 9.94 21.22 9.34
N PRO A 10 8.90 21.15 10.19
CA PRO A 10 8.14 19.92 10.32
C PRO A 10 7.60 19.60 8.94
N TYR A 11 7.94 18.44 8.39
CA TYR A 11 7.31 17.91 7.18
C TYR A 11 5.80 18.00 7.42
N SER A 12 5.14 18.96 6.78
CA SER A 12 3.68 19.03 6.79
C SER A 12 3.22 17.72 6.16
N LYS A 13 2.74 16.79 6.98
CA LYS A 13 2.27 15.47 6.57
C LYS A 13 1.30 15.69 5.40
N LEU A 14 1.73 15.33 4.19
CA LEU A 14 0.96 15.60 2.99
C LEU A 14 -0.23 14.65 3.03
N HIS A 15 -1.43 15.14 3.36
CA HIS A 15 -2.61 14.30 3.40
C HIS A 15 -2.97 13.85 1.97
N VAL A 16 -2.52 12.66 1.58
CA VAL A 16 -2.88 12.08 0.29
C VAL A 16 -4.36 11.67 0.33
N LEU A 17 -5.12 12.04 -0.69
CA LEU A 17 -6.52 11.66 -0.84
C LEU A 17 -6.69 10.79 -2.08
N VAL A 18 -7.30 9.62 -1.91
CA VAL A 18 -7.63 8.72 -3.03
C VAL A 18 -9.03 8.98 -3.51
N TYR A 19 -9.15 9.15 -4.82
CA TYR A 19 -10.43 9.21 -5.51
C TYR A 19 -10.50 8.10 -6.54
N GLY A 20 -11.63 7.40 -6.59
CA GLY A 20 -11.91 6.33 -7.54
C GLY A 20 -13.08 6.70 -8.45
N TRP A 21 -12.94 6.47 -9.76
CA TRP A 21 -14.03 6.58 -10.74
C TRP A 21 -13.83 5.70 -11.96
N GLY A 22 -14.89 5.53 -12.76
CA GLY A 22 -14.92 4.65 -13.93
C GLY A 22 -15.67 3.34 -13.65
N ARG A 23 -15.22 2.24 -14.27
CA ARG A 23 -15.88 0.92 -14.15
C ARG A 23 -15.66 0.33 -12.76
N GLY A 24 -16.74 -0.04 -12.07
CA GLY A 24 -16.68 -0.56 -10.69
C GLY A 24 -16.50 -2.07 -10.55
N GLU A 25 -16.73 -2.81 -11.63
CA GLU A 25 -16.76 -4.28 -11.59
C GLU A 25 -15.50 -4.88 -10.99
N HIS A 26 -15.68 -6.00 -10.28
CA HIS A 26 -14.64 -6.68 -9.49
C HIS A 26 -14.08 -5.86 -8.32
N GLY A 27 -14.68 -4.72 -7.97
CA GLY A 27 -14.24 -3.91 -6.82
C GLY A 27 -13.00 -3.06 -7.12
N ARG A 28 -12.65 -2.88 -8.40
CA ARG A 28 -11.40 -2.23 -8.84
C ARG A 28 -11.23 -0.77 -8.44
N LEU A 29 -12.28 -0.15 -7.90
CA LEU A 29 -12.26 1.24 -7.45
C LEU A 29 -12.01 1.37 -5.94
N GLY A 30 -12.00 0.25 -5.20
CA GLY A 30 -11.61 0.26 -3.79
C GLY A 30 -12.70 0.71 -2.82
N PHE A 31 -13.98 0.74 -3.23
CA PHE A 31 -15.11 1.14 -2.37
C PHE A 31 -15.65 0.00 -1.48
N GLY A 32 -14.94 -1.12 -1.42
CA GLY A 32 -15.33 -2.30 -0.64
C GLY A 32 -16.14 -3.31 -1.44
N ASP A 33 -16.37 -4.47 -0.82
CA ASP A 33 -17.06 -5.59 -1.48
C ASP A 33 -18.55 -5.36 -1.71
N SER A 34 -19.15 -4.46 -0.92
CA SER A 34 -20.55 -4.05 -1.06
C SER A 34 -20.78 -3.07 -2.23
N ASP A 35 -19.73 -2.43 -2.75
CA ASP A 35 -19.84 -1.43 -3.80
C ASP A 35 -18.93 -1.72 -4.99
N LYS A 36 -19.50 -2.43 -5.97
CA LYS A 36 -18.86 -2.76 -7.26
C LYS A 36 -19.48 -1.95 -8.40
N SER A 37 -20.18 -0.86 -8.08
CA SER A 37 -20.87 -0.02 -9.06
C SER A 37 -19.90 0.91 -9.79
N SER A 38 -20.14 1.16 -11.07
CA SER A 38 -19.39 2.16 -11.82
C SER A 38 -19.68 3.56 -11.30
N LYS A 39 -18.64 4.39 -11.17
CA LYS A 39 -18.77 5.78 -10.74
C LYS A 39 -18.50 6.70 -11.92
N MET A 40 -19.46 7.56 -12.24
CA MET A 40 -19.32 8.51 -13.34
C MET A 40 -18.52 9.76 -12.94
N LEU A 41 -18.34 9.98 -11.64
CA LEU A 41 -17.62 11.12 -11.07
C LEU A 41 -16.61 10.63 -10.04
N PRO A 42 -15.49 11.35 -9.84
CA PRO A 42 -14.56 11.09 -8.75
C PRO A 42 -15.27 11.01 -7.40
N GLN A 43 -15.07 9.91 -6.68
CA GLN A 43 -15.56 9.73 -5.31
C GLN A 43 -14.40 9.35 -4.40
N ARG A 44 -14.39 9.93 -3.18
CA ARG A 44 -13.33 9.66 -2.21
C ARG A 44 -13.41 8.20 -1.75
N VAL A 45 -12.30 7.48 -1.87
CA VAL A 45 -12.18 6.11 -1.38
C VAL A 45 -11.89 6.15 0.11
N GLN A 46 -12.95 6.07 0.92
CA GLN A 46 -12.84 6.24 2.38
C GLN A 46 -12.03 5.13 3.05
N LEU A 47 -11.95 3.95 2.42
CA LEU A 47 -11.17 2.80 2.90
C LEU A 47 -9.65 3.01 2.86
N LEU A 48 -9.18 4.04 2.14
CA LEU A 48 -7.77 4.42 2.07
C LEU A 48 -7.53 5.78 2.75
N ALA A 49 -8.50 6.26 3.54
CA ALA A 49 -8.37 7.54 4.21
C ALA A 49 -7.38 7.44 5.38
N GLY A 50 -6.33 8.27 5.36
CA GLY A 50 -5.28 8.25 6.37
C GLY A 50 -4.02 7.51 5.93
N GLU A 51 -4.09 6.82 4.79
CA GLU A 51 -2.94 6.16 4.17
C GLU A 51 -2.16 7.14 3.29
N ASP A 52 -0.85 7.25 3.51
CA ASP A 52 0.04 8.07 2.68
C ASP A 52 0.48 7.24 1.46
N ILE A 53 -0.25 7.38 0.35
CA ILE A 53 0.02 6.61 -0.86
C ILE A 53 1.16 7.23 -1.67
N VAL A 54 2.22 6.46 -1.85
CA VAL A 54 3.48 6.88 -2.49
C VAL A 54 3.52 6.48 -3.96
N GLN A 55 2.90 5.36 -4.31
CA GLN A 55 2.87 4.85 -5.68
C GLN A 55 1.55 4.15 -5.98
N HIS A 56 1.03 4.34 -7.19
CA HIS A 56 -0.09 3.56 -7.71
C HIS A 56 0.23 2.98 -9.08
N ARG A 57 -0.31 1.79 -9.37
CA ARG A 57 -0.27 1.17 -10.69
C ARG A 57 -1.61 0.56 -11.05
N TYR A 58 -1.91 0.60 -12.34
CA TYR A 58 -3.13 0.10 -12.94
C TYR A 58 -2.81 -0.44 -14.34
N HIS A 59 -3.42 -1.57 -14.71
CA HIS A 59 -3.29 -2.09 -16.06
C HIS A 59 -4.62 -2.51 -16.69
N GLY A 60 -4.95 -1.86 -17.82
CA GLY A 60 -5.92 -2.32 -18.81
C GLY A 60 -7.34 -2.63 -18.32
N TYR A 61 -8.03 -3.54 -19.01
CA TYR A 61 -9.41 -3.94 -18.70
C TYR A 61 -9.54 -4.85 -17.46
N GLU A 62 -8.46 -5.54 -17.08
CA GLU A 62 -8.41 -6.55 -16.01
C GLU A 62 -7.73 -6.03 -14.73
N THR A 63 -8.21 -4.89 -14.26
CA THR A 63 -7.61 -4.07 -13.22
C THR A 63 -7.24 -4.79 -11.92
N ILE A 64 -6.01 -4.51 -11.52
CA ILE A 64 -5.55 -4.50 -10.13
C ILE A 64 -5.18 -3.05 -9.83
N VAL A 65 -5.52 -2.55 -8.66
CA VAL A 65 -4.88 -1.34 -8.13
C VAL A 65 -3.90 -1.82 -7.08
N THR A 66 -2.65 -1.40 -7.21
CA THR A 66 -1.62 -1.69 -6.22
C THR A 66 -1.05 -0.40 -5.71
N LEU A 67 -1.07 -0.24 -4.39
CA LEU A 67 -0.67 0.99 -3.71
C LEU A 67 0.47 0.67 -2.75
N ILE A 68 1.54 1.47 -2.81
CA ILE A 68 2.50 1.52 -1.71
C ILE A 68 2.01 2.58 -0.74
N VAL A 69 1.83 2.20 0.51
CA VAL A 69 1.44 3.09 1.59
C VAL A 69 2.62 3.23 2.54
N GLU A 70 3.04 4.46 2.81
CA GLU A 70 3.98 4.77 3.88
C GLU A 70 3.20 5.10 5.15
N MET A 71 2.95 4.09 5.98
CA MET A 71 2.66 4.35 7.39
C MET A 71 3.97 4.62 8.12
N VAL A 72 3.88 5.15 9.35
CA VAL A 72 5.01 5.50 10.24
C VAL A 72 6.01 4.34 10.45
N SER A 73 5.68 3.12 10.03
CA SER A 73 6.56 1.97 9.78
C SER A 73 5.76 0.86 9.06
N PRO A 74 6.42 -0.19 8.51
CA PRO A 74 7.04 -0.26 7.18
C PRO A 74 6.09 0.06 6.00
N SER A 75 6.63 0.33 4.81
CA SER A 75 5.82 0.62 3.61
C SER A 75 5.14 -0.65 3.07
N GLN A 76 3.81 -0.69 3.14
CA GLN A 76 3.01 -1.87 2.81
C GLN A 76 2.43 -1.76 1.41
N ILE A 77 2.18 -2.93 0.79
CA ILE A 77 1.47 -3.00 -0.48
C ILE A 77 0.01 -3.36 -0.22
N PHE A 78 -0.90 -2.49 -0.67
CA PHE A 78 -2.32 -2.77 -0.72
C PHE A 78 -2.73 -3.17 -2.13
N SER A 79 -3.63 -4.13 -2.26
CA SER A 79 -4.21 -4.46 -3.56
C SER A 79 -5.73 -4.67 -3.52
N PHE A 80 -6.41 -4.41 -4.63
CA PHE A 80 -7.84 -4.71 -4.78
C PHE A 80 -8.22 -4.79 -6.25
N GLY A 81 -9.39 -5.36 -6.52
CA GLY A 81 -9.92 -5.63 -7.84
C GLY A 81 -10.06 -7.12 -8.11
N ARG A 82 -9.84 -7.49 -9.36
CA ARG A 82 -9.98 -8.87 -9.82
C ARG A 82 -8.79 -9.70 -9.34
N GLY A 83 -9.01 -10.87 -8.75
CA GLY A 83 -7.92 -11.69 -8.20
C GLY A 83 -7.87 -13.13 -8.67
N ASP A 84 -8.20 -13.38 -9.94
CA ASP A 84 -7.80 -14.61 -10.61
C ASP A 84 -6.27 -14.66 -10.81
N HIS A 85 -5.71 -15.87 -10.90
CA HIS A 85 -4.27 -16.12 -11.02
C HIS A 85 -3.40 -15.68 -9.83
N GLY A 86 -4.00 -15.37 -8.67
CA GLY A 86 -3.24 -14.96 -7.48
C GLY A 86 -2.65 -13.54 -7.59
N ARG A 87 -3.06 -12.77 -8.60
CA ARG A 87 -2.49 -11.47 -8.95
C ARG A 87 -2.56 -10.39 -7.85
N LEU A 88 -3.41 -10.59 -6.84
CA LEU A 88 -3.50 -9.70 -5.68
C LEU A 88 -2.46 -10.03 -4.58
N GLY A 89 -1.81 -11.19 -4.63
CA GLY A 89 -0.78 -11.58 -3.66
C GLY A 89 -1.28 -12.25 -2.37
N TYR A 90 -2.59 -12.50 -2.23
CA TYR A 90 -3.16 -13.07 -1.00
C TYR A 90 -3.00 -14.59 -0.81
N GLY A 91 -2.13 -15.25 -1.59
CA GLY A 91 -1.98 -16.72 -1.58
C GLY A 91 -3.21 -17.51 -2.04
N ARG A 92 -4.28 -16.84 -2.48
CA ARG A 92 -5.55 -17.45 -2.91
C ARG A 92 -6.21 -16.67 -4.04
N LYS A 93 -7.14 -17.32 -4.76
CA LYS A 93 -7.98 -16.67 -5.76
C LYS A 93 -9.11 -15.91 -5.08
N VAL A 94 -8.97 -14.60 -4.91
CA VAL A 94 -10.00 -13.76 -4.27
C VAL A 94 -10.17 -12.47 -5.07
N THR A 95 -11.40 -12.14 -5.45
CA THR A 95 -11.74 -10.86 -6.06
C THR A 95 -12.39 -10.00 -4.99
N THR A 96 -11.83 -8.82 -4.73
CA THR A 96 -12.21 -7.98 -3.59
C THR A 96 -12.23 -6.50 -3.97
N GLY A 97 -13.23 -5.77 -3.47
CA GLY A 97 -13.22 -4.31 -3.49
C GLY A 97 -12.61 -3.68 -2.25
N GLN A 98 -12.26 -4.50 -1.26
CA GLN A 98 -11.55 -4.06 -0.06
C GLN A 98 -10.05 -4.00 -0.37
N PRO A 99 -9.39 -2.84 -0.24
CA PRO A 99 -7.94 -2.78 -0.18
C PRO A 99 -7.45 -3.63 0.98
N MET A 100 -6.63 -4.64 0.70
CA MET A 100 -5.99 -5.45 1.75
C MET A 100 -4.49 -5.50 1.50
N GLU A 101 -3.75 -5.65 2.59
CA GLU A 101 -2.31 -5.82 2.57
C GLU A 101 -1.93 -7.20 2.02
N ASN A 102 -0.91 -7.26 1.17
CA ASN A 102 -0.46 -8.52 0.54
C ASN A 102 0.99 -8.91 0.87
N LEU A 103 1.75 -8.07 1.57
CA LEU A 103 3.09 -8.38 2.07
C LEU A 103 3.09 -8.37 3.61
N GLY A 104 2.56 -9.43 4.21
CA GLY A 104 2.78 -9.71 5.63
C GLY A 104 3.88 -10.78 5.78
N ASP A 105 4.73 -10.63 6.79
CA ASP A 105 5.81 -11.52 7.27
C ASP A 105 5.99 -12.80 6.44
N ALA A 106 6.67 -12.68 5.30
CA ALA A 106 6.95 -13.83 4.44
C ALA A 106 7.83 -14.87 5.15
N ASP A 107 8.60 -14.43 6.16
CA ASP A 107 9.48 -15.24 6.98
C ASP A 107 9.20 -14.91 8.46
N GLY A 108 8.24 -15.62 9.05
CA GLY A 108 7.66 -15.34 10.39
C GLY A 108 8.59 -15.49 11.60
N GLU A 109 9.90 -15.27 11.46
CA GLU A 109 10.90 -15.39 12.54
C GLU A 109 11.98 -14.30 12.53
N ALA A 110 11.92 -13.30 11.64
CA ALA A 110 12.98 -12.28 11.54
C ALA A 110 12.58 -10.95 12.18
N GLU A 111 13.48 -10.35 12.97
CA GLU A 111 13.34 -9.03 13.59
C GLU A 111 13.54 -7.92 12.54
N GLY A 112 12.62 -7.82 11.57
CA GLY A 112 12.67 -6.83 10.51
C GLY A 112 11.48 -6.94 9.57
N ASN A 113 11.41 -6.02 8.62
CA ASN A 113 10.26 -5.86 7.74
C ASN A 113 10.69 -5.64 6.28
N TRP A 114 9.96 -6.24 5.35
CA TRP A 114 10.09 -5.93 3.92
C TRP A 114 9.43 -4.59 3.60
N ILE A 115 10.21 -3.66 3.07
CA ILE A 115 9.82 -2.30 2.68
C ILE A 115 9.60 -2.28 1.17
N ALA A 116 8.35 -2.21 0.72
CA ALA A 116 8.05 -2.05 -0.69
C ALA A 116 8.55 -0.71 -1.28
N LYS A 117 9.33 -0.78 -2.36
CA LYS A 117 9.90 0.39 -3.04
C LYS A 117 9.21 0.70 -4.35
N LEU A 118 8.97 -0.35 -5.13
CA LEU A 118 8.35 -0.23 -6.44
C LEU A 118 7.32 -1.33 -6.62
N VAL A 119 6.20 -0.98 -7.22
CA VAL A 119 5.23 -1.95 -7.71
C VAL A 119 4.93 -1.70 -9.17
N ASP A 120 4.68 -2.78 -9.91
CA ASP A 120 4.11 -2.77 -11.25
C ASP A 120 3.15 -3.94 -11.45
N CYS A 121 2.18 -3.76 -12.35
CA CYS A 121 1.20 -4.79 -12.65
C CYS A 121 0.91 -4.89 -14.14
N GLY A 122 0.82 -6.13 -14.61
CA GLY A 122 0.35 -6.48 -15.94
C GLY A 122 -1.05 -7.09 -15.91
N GLY A 123 -1.52 -7.59 -17.06
CA GLY A 123 -2.88 -8.11 -17.17
C GLY A 123 -3.22 -9.28 -16.24
N ARG A 124 -2.24 -10.07 -15.77
CA ARG A 124 -2.44 -11.25 -14.88
C ARG A 124 -1.31 -11.48 -13.87
N HIS A 125 -0.42 -10.51 -13.69
CA HIS A 125 0.74 -10.62 -12.81
C HIS A 125 1.05 -9.28 -12.15
N THR A 126 1.73 -9.35 -11.02
CA THR A 126 2.16 -8.19 -10.22
C THR A 126 3.61 -8.42 -9.83
N LEU A 127 4.44 -7.38 -9.92
CA LEU A 127 5.84 -7.39 -9.55
C LEU A 127 6.05 -6.33 -8.47
N ALA A 128 6.76 -6.68 -7.41
CA ALA A 128 7.16 -5.75 -6.37
C ALA A 128 8.68 -5.84 -6.18
N ILE A 129 9.33 -4.69 -6.03
CA ILE A 129 10.70 -4.58 -5.55
C ILE A 129 10.62 -4.14 -4.09
N VAL A 130 11.18 -4.97 -3.21
CA VAL A 130 11.19 -4.76 -1.77
C VAL A 130 12.63 -4.71 -1.25
N GLU A 131 12.84 -3.97 -0.18
CA GLU A 131 14.09 -3.87 0.55
C GLU A 131 13.87 -4.39 1.98
N TRP A 132 14.77 -5.21 2.50
CA TRP A 132 14.69 -5.66 3.89
C TRP A 132 15.20 -4.54 4.82
N LYS A 133 14.49 -4.29 5.91
CA LYS A 133 14.92 -3.38 6.97
C LYS A 133 14.84 -4.10 8.31
N ASP A 134 15.98 -4.25 8.97
CA ASP A 134 16.04 -4.76 10.34
C ASP A 134 15.34 -3.79 11.31
N ASP A 135 14.66 -4.33 12.31
CA ASP A 135 14.19 -3.55 13.45
C ASP A 135 15.43 -3.20 14.28
N GLU A 136 15.79 -1.93 14.35
CA GLU A 136 16.85 -1.47 15.24
C GLU A 136 16.42 -1.73 16.70
N SER A 137 16.85 -2.87 17.25
CA SER A 137 16.68 -3.19 18.65
C SER A 137 17.34 -2.09 19.49
N LYS A 138 16.61 -1.60 20.50
CA LYS A 138 17.04 -0.60 21.48
C LYS A 138 18.32 -1.02 22.22
N ASP A 139 19.48 -0.73 21.66
CA ASP A 139 20.76 -0.77 22.38
C ASP A 139 20.96 0.53 23.18
N GLU A 140 20.08 0.78 24.15
CA GLU A 140 20.30 1.78 25.20
C GLU A 140 19.82 1.23 26.54
N SER A 141 20.52 0.24 27.10
CA SER A 141 20.58 0.08 28.58
C SER A 141 21.67 -0.89 29.03
N ILE A 142 22.94 -0.62 28.76
CA ILE A 142 24.03 -1.00 29.67
C ILE A 142 25.07 0.13 29.70
N HIS A 143 24.85 1.11 30.58
CA HIS A 143 25.96 1.84 31.18
C HIS A 143 25.83 1.72 32.70
N ASP A 144 26.94 1.27 33.28
CA ASP A 144 27.23 0.84 34.67
C ASP A 144 26.53 1.61 35.81
#